data_AF-A0A659S068-F1
#
_entry.id   AF-A0A659S068-F1
#
_cell.length_a   1.000
_cell.length_b   1.000
_cell.length_c   1.000
_cell.angle_alpha   90.00
_cell.angle_beta   90.00
_cell.angle_gamma   90.00
#
_symmetry.space_group_name_H-M   'P 1'
#
loop_
_entity.id
_entity.type
_entity.pdbx_description
1 polymer ?
#
loop_
_entity_poly.entity_id
_entity_poly.type
_entity_poly.pdbx_seq_one_letter_code
_entity_poly.pdbx_strand_id
1 'polypeptide(L)'
;MAGWHLDTKMAQDIVARTMRIIDTNINVMDARGRIIGSGDRERIGELHEGALLVLSQGRVVDIDDAVARHLHGVRQGINLPLRLEGEIVGVIGLTGEPEHLRKYGELVCMTAEMMLEQSRLMHLLAQDSRLREELVMNLIQAEENTPALVEWAQRLGIDLNQPRVAAVVEVDSGQLGVDSAMAELQQLQNALTTPERNNLIAIVSLTEMVVLKPALYSCGRWDAEDHRKRLEQLISRMKVNGQ
;
A
#
# COMPACT_ATOMS: atom_id res chain seq x y z
N MET A 1 -1.06 14.79 -13.71
CA MET A 1 -1.61 14.14 -12.50
C MET A 1 -1.60 12.65 -12.75
N ALA A 2 -0.87 11.87 -11.95
CA ALA A 2 -0.89 10.42 -12.05
C ALA A 2 -2.26 9.94 -11.59
N GLY A 3 -3.11 9.51 -12.52
CA GLY A 3 -4.42 8.96 -12.19
C GLY A 3 -4.24 7.69 -11.38
N TRP A 4 -4.67 7.69 -10.12
CA TRP A 4 -4.79 6.45 -9.38
C TRP A 4 -5.85 5.59 -10.07
N HIS A 5 -5.47 4.39 -10.49
CA HIS A 5 -6.38 3.46 -11.14
C HIS A 5 -6.82 2.40 -10.14
N LEU A 6 -8.12 2.21 -10.04
CA LEU A 6 -8.73 1.13 -9.29
C LEU A 6 -8.27 -0.22 -9.86
N ASP A 7 -7.48 -0.97 -9.10
CA ASP A 7 -6.99 -2.27 -9.54
C ASP A 7 -8.05 -3.38 -9.36
N THR A 8 -7.94 -4.45 -10.16
CA THR A 8 -8.90 -5.56 -10.17
C THR A 8 -8.92 -6.35 -8.86
N LYS A 9 -7.78 -6.48 -8.19
CA LYS A 9 -7.66 -7.21 -6.92
C LYS A 9 -8.39 -6.46 -5.80
N MET A 10 -8.14 -5.16 -5.68
CA MET A 10 -8.82 -4.26 -4.75
C MET A 10 -10.33 -4.22 -5.01
N ALA A 11 -10.74 -4.08 -6.27
CA ALA A 11 -12.15 -4.12 -6.65
C ALA A 11 -12.83 -5.42 -6.21
N GLN A 12 -12.18 -6.57 -6.42
CA GLN A 12 -12.71 -7.86 -5.99
C GLN A 12 -12.69 -8.02 -4.47
N ASP A 13 -11.69 -7.48 -3.77
CA ASP A 13 -11.62 -7.47 -2.30
C ASP A 13 -12.76 -6.65 -1.68
N ILE A 14 -13.08 -5.49 -2.27
CA ILE A 14 -14.23 -4.66 -1.89
C ILE A 14 -15.52 -5.47 -2.02
N VAL A 15 -15.74 -6.11 -3.18
CA VAL A 15 -16.91 -6.97 -3.41
C VAL A 15 -16.99 -8.09 -2.37
N ALA A 16 -15.92 -8.86 -2.21
CA ALA A 16 -15.89 -10.02 -1.32
C ALA A 16 -16.07 -9.66 0.16
N ARG A 17 -15.55 -8.50 0.60
CA ARG A 17 -15.78 -7.99 1.97
C ARG A 17 -17.21 -7.55 2.16
N THR A 18 -17.78 -6.87 1.17
CA THR A 18 -19.10 -6.28 1.31
C THR A 18 -20.21 -7.31 1.22
N MET A 19 -20.12 -8.28 0.29
CA MET A 19 -21.11 -9.35 0.16
C MET A 19 -21.15 -10.31 1.36
N ARG A 20 -20.13 -10.31 2.22
CA ARG A 20 -20.17 -11.03 3.51
C ARG A 20 -21.08 -10.38 4.54
N ILE A 21 -21.41 -9.10 4.35
CA ILE A 21 -22.20 -8.29 5.29
C ILE A 21 -23.62 -8.08 4.75
N ILE A 22 -23.73 -7.90 3.42
CA ILE A 22 -24.98 -7.51 2.77
C ILE A 22 -25.36 -8.59 1.76
N ASP A 23 -26.60 -9.09 1.86
CA ASP A 23 -27.15 -10.13 0.98
C ASP A 23 -27.62 -9.53 -0.36
N THR A 24 -26.71 -8.88 -1.08
CA THR A 24 -26.95 -8.30 -2.40
C THR A 24 -25.74 -8.51 -3.30
N ASN A 25 -25.97 -8.61 -4.61
CA ASN A 25 -24.88 -8.66 -5.56
C ASN A 25 -24.25 -7.28 -5.74
N ILE A 26 -22.92 -7.24 -5.68
CA ILE A 26 -22.13 -6.01 -5.75
C ILE A 26 -21.21 -6.06 -6.95
N ASN A 27 -21.10 -4.93 -7.63
CA ASN A 27 -20.21 -4.74 -8.77
C ASN A 27 -19.36 -3.50 -8.53
N VAL A 28 -18.10 -3.56 -8.94
CA VAL A 28 -17.17 -2.44 -8.92
C VAL A 28 -16.69 -2.22 -10.34
N MET A 29 -16.82 -0.99 -10.82
CA MET A 29 -16.48 -0.59 -12.19
C MET A 29 -15.35 0.44 -12.19
N ASP A 30 -14.50 0.38 -13.21
CA ASP A 30 -13.44 1.36 -13.43
C ASP A 30 -14.00 2.71 -13.93
N ALA A 31 -13.12 3.71 -14.08
CA ALA A 31 -13.47 5.02 -14.64
C ALA A 31 -13.93 5.00 -16.12
N ARG A 32 -13.99 3.82 -16.75
CA ARG A 32 -14.50 3.60 -18.11
C ARG A 32 -15.83 2.81 -18.10
N GLY A 33 -16.38 2.53 -16.92
CA GLY A 33 -17.61 1.77 -16.75
C GLY A 33 -17.48 0.26 -16.96
N ARG A 34 -16.26 -0.29 -17.04
CA ARG A 34 -16.04 -1.74 -17.12
C ARG A 34 -16.04 -2.35 -15.73
N ILE A 35 -16.74 -3.48 -15.58
CA ILE A 35 -16.78 -4.24 -14.33
C ILE A 35 -15.41 -4.89 -14.11
N ILE A 36 -14.76 -4.53 -13.01
CA ILE A 36 -13.44 -5.04 -12.61
C ILE A 36 -13.47 -5.84 -11.30
N GLY A 37 -14.59 -5.84 -10.61
CA GLY A 37 -14.91 -6.75 -9.51
C GLY A 37 -16.41 -7.03 -9.50
N SER A 38 -16.81 -8.27 -9.25
CA SER A 38 -18.23 -8.63 -9.17
C SER A 38 -18.46 -9.85 -8.29
N GLY A 39 -19.64 -9.92 -7.66
CA GLY A 39 -20.14 -11.15 -7.04
C GLY A 39 -20.53 -12.21 -8.07
N ASP A 40 -20.81 -11.78 -9.30
CA ASP A 40 -21.11 -12.61 -10.45
C ASP A 40 -19.92 -12.59 -11.41
N ARG A 41 -19.05 -13.60 -11.33
CA ARG A 41 -17.76 -13.63 -12.05
C ARG A 41 -17.91 -13.57 -13.56
N GLU A 42 -19.04 -14.01 -14.11
CA GLU A 42 -19.31 -13.97 -15.56
C GLU A 42 -19.40 -12.53 -16.08
N ARG A 43 -19.70 -11.57 -15.21
CA ARG A 43 -19.84 -10.16 -15.57
C ARG A 43 -18.52 -9.38 -15.59
N ILE A 44 -17.43 -9.97 -15.10
CA ILE A 44 -16.14 -9.27 -15.07
C ILE A 44 -15.65 -9.01 -16.50
N GLY A 45 -15.30 -7.75 -16.78
CA GLY A 45 -14.89 -7.28 -18.11
C GLY A 45 -16.02 -6.69 -18.95
N GLU A 46 -17.29 -6.91 -18.58
CA GLU A 46 -18.43 -6.33 -19.26
C GLU A 46 -18.54 -4.82 -19.00
N LEU A 47 -19.11 -4.10 -19.97
CA LEU A 47 -19.45 -2.69 -19.82
C LEU A 47 -20.80 -2.55 -19.10
N HIS A 48 -20.87 -1.69 -18.09
CA HIS A 48 -22.09 -1.43 -17.35
C HIS A 48 -22.63 -0.04 -17.67
N GLU A 49 -23.72 0.05 -18.44
CA GLU A 49 -24.28 1.36 -18.86
C GLU A 49 -24.74 2.22 -17.67
N GLY A 50 -25.20 1.59 -16.58
CA GLY A 50 -25.50 2.29 -15.33
C GLY A 50 -24.30 3.00 -14.69
N ALA A 51 -23.08 2.50 -14.92
CA ALA A 51 -21.87 3.15 -14.43
C ALA A 51 -21.52 4.38 -15.27
N LEU A 52 -21.76 4.34 -16.59
CA LEU A 52 -21.56 5.48 -17.48
C LEU A 52 -22.46 6.66 -17.09
N LEU A 53 -23.69 6.40 -16.66
CA LEU A 53 -24.59 7.44 -16.13
C LEU A 53 -24.00 8.11 -14.88
N VAL A 54 -23.46 7.34 -13.94
CA VAL A 54 -22.81 7.88 -12.74
C VAL A 54 -21.56 8.68 -13.09
N LEU A 55 -20.71 8.15 -13.96
CA LEU A 55 -19.48 8.83 -14.41
C LEU A 55 -19.80 10.15 -15.13
N SER A 56 -20.88 10.20 -15.91
CA SER A 56 -21.32 11.41 -16.61
C SER A 56 -21.99 12.44 -15.69
N GLN A 57 -22.80 12.00 -14.72
CA GLN A 57 -23.60 12.89 -13.88
C GLN A 57 -22.90 13.27 -12.57
N GLY A 58 -21.89 12.51 -12.15
CA GLY A 58 -21.15 12.72 -10.91
C GLY A 58 -21.97 12.52 -9.63
N ARG A 59 -23.07 11.78 -9.69
CA ARG A 59 -23.99 11.57 -8.56
C ARG A 59 -24.54 10.15 -8.54
N VAL A 60 -25.17 9.78 -7.43
CA VAL A 60 -25.88 8.50 -7.30
C VAL A 60 -26.99 8.41 -8.35
N VAL A 61 -27.08 7.25 -9.01
CA VAL A 61 -28.09 6.93 -10.01
C VAL A 61 -28.86 5.70 -9.55
N ASP A 62 -30.17 5.89 -9.36
CA ASP A 62 -31.10 4.80 -9.08
C ASP A 62 -31.60 4.23 -10.42
N ILE A 63 -31.62 2.91 -10.52
CA ILE A 63 -32.08 2.20 -11.70
C ILE A 63 -33.26 1.33 -11.28
N ASP A 64 -34.46 1.74 -11.69
CA ASP A 64 -35.66 0.94 -11.54
C ASP A 64 -35.76 -0.13 -12.65
N ASP A 65 -36.75 -1.02 -12.54
CA ASP A 65 -36.96 -2.10 -13.50
C ASP A 65 -37.28 -1.59 -14.92
N ALA A 66 -37.99 -0.46 -15.04
CA ALA A 66 -38.34 0.11 -16.34
C ALA A 66 -37.09 0.65 -17.05
N VAL A 67 -36.22 1.34 -16.33
CA VAL A 67 -34.93 1.84 -16.84
C VAL A 67 -33.99 0.67 -17.15
N ALA A 68 -33.93 -0.36 -16.30
CA ALA A 68 -33.05 -1.51 -16.49
C ALA A 68 -33.30 -2.22 -17.84
N ARG A 69 -34.57 -2.34 -18.28
CA ARG A 69 -34.92 -2.97 -19.57
C ARG A 69 -34.38 -2.26 -20.81
N HIS A 70 -34.02 -0.98 -20.68
CA HIS A 70 -33.51 -0.17 -21.78
C HIS A 70 -31.98 -0.04 -21.76
N LEU A 71 -31.30 -0.65 -20.78
CA LEU A 71 -29.87 -0.56 -20.59
C LEU A 71 -29.19 -1.93 -20.70
N HIS A 72 -28.06 -1.99 -21.39
CA HIS A 72 -27.30 -3.23 -21.56
C HIS A 72 -26.46 -3.56 -20.33
N GLY A 73 -26.55 -4.81 -19.88
CA GLY A 73 -25.75 -5.32 -18.75
C GLY A 73 -26.15 -4.73 -17.40
N VAL A 74 -27.36 -4.17 -17.28
CA VAL A 74 -27.85 -3.50 -16.07
C VAL A 74 -29.00 -4.29 -15.43
N ARG A 75 -28.99 -4.37 -14.10
CA ARG A 75 -30.09 -4.90 -13.29
C ARG A 75 -30.65 -3.77 -12.42
N GLN A 76 -31.88 -3.91 -11.93
CA GLN A 76 -32.46 -2.98 -10.95
C GLN A 76 -31.49 -2.80 -9.77
N GLY A 77 -31.29 -1.57 -9.31
CA GLY A 77 -30.29 -1.29 -8.29
C GLY A 77 -29.94 0.18 -8.12
N ILE A 78 -28.85 0.43 -7.39
CA ILE A 78 -28.24 1.76 -7.24
C ILE A 78 -26.78 1.71 -7.69
N ASN A 79 -26.32 2.79 -8.31
CA ASN A 79 -24.93 2.97 -8.68
C ASN A 79 -24.41 4.26 -8.02
N LEU A 80 -23.31 4.16 -7.28
CA LEU A 80 -22.71 5.27 -6.54
C LEU A 80 -21.30 5.57 -7.09
N PRO A 81 -20.92 6.86 -7.22
CA PRO A 81 -19.57 7.22 -7.63
C PRO A 81 -18.57 6.89 -6.53
N LEU A 82 -17.47 6.22 -6.86
CA LEU A 82 -16.33 6.03 -5.96
C LEU A 82 -15.37 7.20 -6.12
N ARG A 83 -15.07 7.89 -5.03
CA ARG A 83 -14.21 9.08 -5.04
C ARG A 83 -12.91 8.87 -4.28
N LEU A 84 -11.84 9.46 -4.81
CA LEU A 84 -10.54 9.56 -4.17
C LEU A 84 -10.03 10.97 -4.35
N GLU A 85 -9.69 11.67 -3.26
CA GLU A 85 -9.32 13.09 -3.26
C GLU A 85 -10.35 14.00 -4.00
N GLY A 86 -11.63 13.62 -3.96
CA GLY A 86 -12.74 14.35 -4.61
C GLY A 86 -13.03 13.93 -6.05
N GLU A 87 -12.08 13.27 -6.72
CA GLU A 87 -12.19 12.81 -8.11
C GLU A 87 -12.86 11.44 -8.21
N ILE A 88 -13.69 11.24 -9.24
CA ILE A 88 -14.35 9.94 -9.46
C ILE A 88 -13.37 8.97 -10.10
N VAL A 89 -13.02 7.90 -9.37
CA VAL A 89 -12.06 6.88 -9.80
C VAL A 89 -12.75 5.59 -10.28
N GLY A 90 -14.05 5.46 -10.04
CA GLY A 90 -14.85 4.31 -10.42
C GLY A 90 -16.30 4.41 -9.97
N VAL A 91 -17.02 3.30 -10.02
CA VAL A 91 -18.43 3.21 -9.61
C VAL A 91 -18.63 1.92 -8.82
N ILE A 92 -19.51 1.97 -7.82
CA ILE A 92 -20.00 0.78 -7.12
C ILE A 92 -21.49 0.60 -7.37
N GLY A 93 -21.88 -0.60 -7.79
CA GLY A 93 -23.25 -0.96 -8.13
C GLY A 93 -23.81 -2.04 -7.21
N LEU A 94 -24.98 -1.81 -6.62
CA LEU A 94 -25.70 -2.78 -5.79
C LEU A 94 -26.99 -3.18 -6.49
N THR A 95 -27.26 -4.48 -6.61
CA THR A 95 -28.47 -4.99 -7.27
C THR A 95 -29.63 -5.18 -6.29
N GLY A 96 -30.82 -4.70 -6.63
CA GLY A 96 -32.03 -4.84 -5.83
C GLY A 96 -32.89 -3.58 -5.85
N GLU A 97 -33.85 -3.49 -4.94
CA GLU A 97 -34.79 -2.39 -4.90
C GLU A 97 -34.13 -1.08 -4.38
N PRO A 98 -34.13 0.02 -5.16
CA PRO A 98 -33.38 1.23 -4.81
C PRO A 98 -33.72 1.85 -3.45
N GLU A 99 -34.99 1.83 -3.06
CA GLU A 99 -35.46 2.41 -1.79
C GLU A 99 -34.82 1.73 -0.58
N HIS A 100 -34.62 0.42 -0.64
CA HIS A 100 -34.03 -0.38 0.43
C HIS A 100 -32.50 -0.31 0.44
N LEU A 101 -31.87 -0.05 -0.71
CA LEU A 101 -30.42 -0.13 -0.87
C LEU A 101 -29.68 1.16 -0.52
N ARG A 102 -30.33 2.33 -0.56
CA ARG A 102 -29.64 3.63 -0.48
C ARG A 102 -28.68 3.76 0.72
N LYS A 103 -29.17 3.49 1.93
CA LYS A 103 -28.36 3.59 3.17
C LYS A 103 -27.21 2.58 3.18
N TYR A 104 -27.45 1.38 2.69
CA TYR A 104 -26.42 0.35 2.57
C TYR A 104 -25.37 0.75 1.53
N GLY A 105 -25.80 1.22 0.35
CA GLY A 105 -24.93 1.68 -0.72
C GLY A 105 -23.98 2.79 -0.28
N GLU A 106 -24.46 3.75 0.52
CA GLU A 106 -23.61 4.81 1.08
C GLU A 106 -22.52 4.25 2.01
N LEU A 107 -22.86 3.33 2.92
CA LEU A 107 -21.87 2.68 3.81
C LEU A 107 -20.85 1.85 3.04
N VAL A 108 -21.31 1.14 2.02
CA VAL A 108 -20.47 0.35 1.12
C VAL A 108 -19.51 1.25 0.35
N CYS A 109 -20.01 2.35 -0.19
CA CYS A 109 -19.22 3.36 -0.90
C CYS A 109 -18.14 3.95 0.03
N MET A 110 -18.52 4.38 1.23
CA MET A 110 -17.57 4.91 2.22
C MET A 110 -16.48 3.88 2.58
N THR A 111 -16.85 2.61 2.75
CA THR A 111 -15.89 1.53 3.05
C THR A 111 -14.93 1.30 1.88
N ALA A 112 -15.45 1.30 0.65
CA ALA A 112 -14.64 1.15 -0.55
C ALA A 112 -13.66 2.33 -0.74
N GLU A 113 -14.13 3.57 -0.56
CA GLU A 113 -13.30 4.77 -0.62
C GLU A 113 -12.21 4.76 0.47
N MET A 114 -12.53 4.34 1.69
CA MET A 114 -11.55 4.18 2.77
C MET A 114 -10.50 3.12 2.42
N MET A 115 -10.89 1.99 1.84
CA MET A 115 -9.94 0.95 1.39
C MET A 115 -9.00 1.48 0.30
N LEU A 116 -9.52 2.30 -0.62
CA LEU A 116 -8.71 2.93 -1.66
C LEU A 116 -7.70 3.91 -1.09
N GLU A 117 -8.12 4.76 -0.16
CA GLU A 117 -7.25 5.70 0.52
C GLU A 117 -6.15 4.98 1.31
N GLN A 118 -6.51 3.92 2.04
CA GLN A 118 -5.53 3.10 2.75
C GLN A 118 -4.50 2.48 1.79
N SER A 119 -4.95 1.93 0.66
CA SER A 119 -4.06 1.34 -0.34
C SER A 119 -3.11 2.37 -0.94
N ARG A 120 -3.60 3.57 -1.21
CA ARG A 120 -2.80 4.70 -1.72
C ARG A 120 -1.73 5.09 -0.71
N LEU A 121 -2.10 5.26 0.56
CA LEU A 121 -1.16 5.58 1.63
C LEU A 121 -0.09 4.50 1.78
N MET A 122 -0.47 3.23 1.75
CA MET A 122 0.49 2.11 1.81
C MET A 122 1.44 2.09 0.61
N HIS A 123 0.94 2.41 -0.59
CA HIS A 123 1.78 2.50 -1.78
C HIS A 123 2.78 3.66 -1.68
N LEU A 124 2.35 4.84 -1.18
CA LEU A 124 3.24 5.98 -0.96
C LEU A 124 4.32 5.67 0.08
N LEU A 125 3.97 5.01 1.19
CA LEU A 125 4.92 4.57 2.20
C LEU A 125 5.92 3.56 1.64
N ALA A 126 5.45 2.58 0.85
CA ALA A 126 6.32 1.61 0.20
C ALA A 126 7.27 2.27 -0.81
N GLN A 127 6.80 3.28 -1.56
CA GLN A 127 7.64 4.06 -2.47
C GLN A 127 8.70 4.86 -1.73
N ASP A 128 8.35 5.55 -0.65
CA ASP A 128 9.32 6.29 0.17
C ASP A 128 10.40 5.34 0.73
N SER A 129 9.99 4.18 1.25
CA SER A 129 10.92 3.16 1.75
C SER A 129 11.87 2.67 0.66
N ARG A 130 11.37 2.42 -0.55
CA ARG A 130 12.21 1.99 -1.69
C ARG A 130 13.21 3.05 -2.10
N LEU A 131 12.78 4.32 -2.19
CA LEU A 131 13.69 5.42 -2.54
C LEU A 131 14.80 5.61 -1.50
N ARG A 132 14.47 5.47 -0.21
CA ARG A 132 15.47 5.50 0.87
C ARG A 132 16.45 4.33 0.75
N GLU A 133 15.97 3.13 0.49
CA GLU A 133 16.79 1.93 0.29
C GLU A 133 17.73 2.08 -0.93
N GLU A 134 17.22 2.55 -2.07
CA GLU A 134 18.06 2.81 -3.25
C GLU A 134 19.11 3.89 -2.99
N LEU A 135 18.78 4.94 -2.23
CA LEU A 135 19.76 5.94 -1.81
C LEU A 135 20.89 5.28 -1.00
N VAL A 136 20.55 4.40 -0.05
CA VAL A 136 21.55 3.66 0.74
C VAL A 136 22.41 2.77 -0.14
N MET A 137 21.82 2.05 -1.10
CA MET A 137 22.56 1.23 -2.06
C MET A 137 23.57 2.07 -2.86
N ASN A 138 23.18 3.26 -3.30
CA ASN A 138 24.10 4.18 -3.96
C ASN A 138 25.19 4.68 -3.01
N LEU A 139 24.86 5.03 -1.77
CA LEU A 139 25.84 5.51 -0.77
C LEU A 139 26.90 4.46 -0.43
N ILE A 140 26.55 3.17 -0.38
CA ILE A 140 27.50 2.10 -0.05
C ILE A 140 28.35 1.65 -1.24
N GLN A 141 27.90 1.92 -2.47
CA GLN A 141 28.62 1.57 -3.70
C GLN A 141 29.44 2.74 -4.27
N ALA A 142 29.05 3.98 -4.00
CA ALA A 142 29.72 5.15 -4.52
C ALA A 142 31.09 5.37 -3.86
N GLU A 143 32.08 5.71 -4.68
CA GLU A 143 33.40 6.15 -4.19
C GLU A 143 33.33 7.58 -3.63
N GLU A 144 32.45 8.42 -4.19
CA GLU A 144 32.24 9.81 -3.78
C GLU A 144 30.76 10.22 -3.84
N ASN A 145 30.37 11.15 -2.97
CA ASN A 145 29.03 11.73 -2.95
C ASN A 145 28.87 12.75 -4.08
N THR A 146 28.28 12.32 -5.20
CA THR A 146 27.98 13.23 -6.32
C THR A 146 26.93 14.29 -5.92
N PRO A 147 26.91 15.48 -6.55
CA PRO A 147 25.89 16.51 -6.28
C PRO A 147 24.46 16.00 -6.44
N ALA A 148 24.21 15.09 -7.40
CA ALA A 148 22.90 14.47 -7.61
C ALA A 148 22.49 13.56 -6.43
N LEU A 149 23.43 12.82 -5.86
CA LEU A 149 23.20 11.98 -4.68
C LEU A 149 22.90 12.83 -3.45
N VAL A 150 23.61 13.95 -3.28
CA VAL A 150 23.37 14.91 -2.20
C VAL A 150 21.99 15.55 -2.32
N GLU A 151 21.58 15.99 -3.52
CA GLU A 151 20.25 16.55 -3.76
C GLU A 151 19.15 15.52 -3.47
N TRP A 152 19.35 14.27 -3.90
CA TRP A 152 18.40 13.19 -3.61
C TRP A 152 18.24 12.94 -2.11
N ALA A 153 19.35 12.84 -1.37
CA ALA A 153 19.31 12.69 0.08
C ALA A 153 18.55 13.85 0.76
N GLN A 154 18.79 15.09 0.34
CA GLN A 154 18.08 16.26 0.85
C GLN A 154 16.56 16.19 0.61
N ARG A 155 16.13 15.72 -0.56
CA ARG A 155 14.70 15.54 -0.89
C ARG A 155 14.02 14.48 -0.02
N LEU A 156 14.78 13.48 0.43
CA LEU A 156 14.32 12.46 1.38
C LEU A 156 14.50 12.88 2.85
N GLY A 157 14.98 14.10 3.12
CA GLY A 157 15.22 14.59 4.48
C GLY A 157 16.41 13.95 5.19
N ILE A 158 17.36 13.39 4.43
CA ILE A 158 18.54 12.69 4.93
C ILE A 158 19.76 13.61 4.88
N ASP A 159 20.35 13.88 6.05
CA ASP A 159 21.63 14.58 6.15
C ASP A 159 22.80 13.62 5.95
N LEU A 160 23.55 13.81 4.85
CA LEU A 160 24.76 13.04 4.54
C LEU A 160 25.99 13.50 5.34
N ASN A 161 25.95 14.65 6.01
CA ASN A 161 27.04 15.11 6.86
C ASN A 161 27.03 14.48 8.25
N GLN A 162 25.91 13.86 8.64
CA GLN A 162 25.80 13.07 9.86
C GLN A 162 26.80 11.90 9.79
N PRO A 163 27.83 11.83 10.67
CA PRO A 163 28.74 10.70 10.67
C PRO A 163 27.98 9.41 11.00
N ARG A 164 28.21 8.36 10.22
CA ARG A 164 27.50 7.08 10.33
C ARG A 164 28.48 5.89 10.43
N VAL A 165 28.06 4.87 11.16
CA VAL A 165 28.73 3.56 11.22
C VAL A 165 27.93 2.60 10.35
N ALA A 166 28.61 1.92 9.43
CA ALA A 166 28.03 0.82 8.67
C ALA A 166 28.07 -0.47 9.50
N ALA A 167 26.93 -1.14 9.60
CA ALA A 167 26.81 -2.48 10.14
C ALA A 167 26.20 -3.39 9.07
N VAL A 168 26.85 -4.52 8.78
CA VAL A 168 26.31 -5.57 7.94
C VAL A 168 25.67 -6.62 8.85
N VAL A 169 24.44 -7.00 8.56
CA VAL A 169 23.72 -8.06 9.28
C VAL A 169 23.37 -9.15 8.29
N GLU A 170 23.88 -10.35 8.55
CA GLU A 170 23.55 -11.56 7.82
C GLU A 170 22.59 -12.42 8.67
N VAL A 171 21.53 -12.91 8.02
CA VAL A 171 20.55 -13.82 8.61
C VAL A 171 20.85 -15.24 8.12
N ASP A 172 21.27 -16.09 9.04
CA ASP A 172 21.41 -17.52 8.79
C ASP A 172 20.06 -18.21 9.00
N SER A 173 19.34 -18.45 7.91
CA SER A 173 18.04 -19.17 7.95
C SER A 173 18.19 -20.69 8.01
N GLY A 174 19.42 -21.24 7.99
CA GLY A 174 19.65 -22.68 8.02
C GLY A 174 18.91 -23.46 6.91
N GLN A 175 18.06 -24.43 7.30
CA GLN A 175 17.25 -25.25 6.38
C GLN A 175 15.90 -24.60 6.01
N LEU A 176 15.57 -23.44 6.56
CA LEU A 176 14.31 -22.77 6.27
C LEU A 176 14.42 -22.08 4.90
N GLY A 177 13.41 -22.29 4.05
CA GLY A 177 13.39 -21.79 2.68
C GLY A 177 13.52 -20.27 2.57
N VAL A 178 13.76 -19.78 1.36
CA VAL A 178 14.01 -18.36 1.03
C VAL A 178 12.97 -17.42 1.65
N ASP A 179 11.70 -17.84 1.71
CA ASP A 179 10.61 -17.06 2.29
C ASP A 179 10.80 -16.74 3.79
N SER A 180 11.43 -17.66 4.55
CA SER A 180 11.69 -17.47 5.98
C SER A 180 12.80 -16.43 6.22
N ALA A 181 13.89 -16.52 5.45
CA ALA A 181 14.99 -15.55 5.51
C ALA A 181 14.49 -14.14 5.20
N MET A 182 13.67 -14.00 4.15
CA MET A 182 13.06 -12.72 3.79
C MET A 182 12.13 -12.18 4.87
N ALA A 183 11.31 -13.03 5.50
CA ALA A 183 10.44 -12.63 6.60
C ALA A 183 11.24 -12.13 7.81
N GLU A 184 12.33 -12.80 8.17
CA GLU A 184 13.23 -12.38 9.25
C GLU A 184 13.93 -11.06 8.95
N LEU A 185 14.44 -10.87 7.72
CA LEU A 185 15.00 -9.59 7.29
C LEU A 185 13.97 -8.45 7.36
N GLN A 186 12.72 -8.71 6.94
CA GLN A 186 11.65 -7.71 7.01
C GLN A 186 11.32 -7.34 8.46
N GLN A 187 11.28 -8.31 9.37
CA GLN A 187 11.11 -8.07 10.81
C GLN A 187 12.27 -7.25 11.38
N LEU A 188 13.51 -7.58 11.00
CA LEU A 188 14.72 -6.84 11.39
C LEU A 188 14.68 -5.39 10.91
N GLN A 189 14.32 -5.17 9.65
CA GLN A 189 14.17 -3.84 9.07
C GLN A 189 13.15 -3.02 9.88
N ASN A 190 11.98 -3.59 10.18
CA ASN A 190 10.95 -2.91 10.98
C ASN A 190 11.43 -2.54 12.40
N ALA A 191 12.13 -3.44 13.09
CA ALA A 191 12.67 -3.22 14.43
C ALA A 191 13.82 -2.20 14.48
N LEU A 192 14.53 -2.03 13.36
CA LEU A 192 15.60 -1.04 13.23
C LEU A 192 15.07 0.34 12.83
N THR A 193 13.93 0.40 12.15
CA THR A 193 13.27 1.65 11.75
C THR A 193 12.40 2.22 12.87
N THR A 194 11.80 1.37 13.72
CA THR A 194 10.85 1.80 14.77
C THR A 194 11.33 1.44 16.19
N PRO A 195 11.37 2.40 17.14
CA PRO A 195 11.12 3.83 16.99
C PRO A 195 12.21 4.51 16.15
N GLU A 196 11.90 5.71 15.65
CA GLU A 196 12.75 6.45 14.72
C GLU A 196 14.15 6.69 15.30
N ARG A 197 15.15 6.06 14.69
CA ARG A 197 16.56 6.10 15.14
C ARG A 197 17.49 6.78 14.14
N ASN A 198 16.91 7.41 13.11
CA ASN A 198 17.65 7.96 11.98
C ASN A 198 18.61 6.93 11.35
N ASN A 199 18.24 5.65 11.35
CA ASN A 199 18.98 4.58 10.67
C ASN A 199 18.65 4.63 9.17
N LEU A 200 19.64 4.43 8.32
CA LEU A 200 19.40 4.15 6.90
C LEU A 200 19.67 2.66 6.66
N ILE A 201 18.75 1.98 5.99
CA ILE A 201 18.77 0.52 5.87
C ILE A 201 18.59 0.15 4.40
N ALA A 202 19.35 -0.83 3.92
CA ALA A 202 19.14 -1.47 2.63
C ALA A 202 19.38 -2.97 2.73
N ILE A 203 18.55 -3.76 2.05
CA ILE A 203 18.76 -5.20 1.84
C ILE A 203 19.69 -5.34 0.63
N VAL A 204 20.87 -5.92 0.85
CA VAL A 204 21.90 -6.07 -0.20
C VAL A 204 21.86 -7.45 -0.87
N SER A 205 21.32 -8.46 -0.18
CA SER A 205 21.13 -9.82 -0.71
C SER A 205 19.92 -10.51 -0.05
N LEU A 206 19.65 -11.78 -0.38
CA LEU A 206 18.52 -12.53 0.20
C LEU A 206 18.66 -12.76 1.72
N THR A 207 19.88 -12.64 2.26
CA THR A 207 20.18 -12.90 3.67
C THR A 207 20.91 -11.74 4.33
N GLU A 208 21.33 -10.71 3.59
CA GLU A 208 22.13 -9.63 4.14
C GLU A 208 21.45 -8.27 4.02
N MET A 209 21.59 -7.46 5.07
CA MET A 209 21.26 -6.04 5.05
C MET A 209 22.42 -5.19 5.55
N VAL A 210 22.49 -3.97 5.05
CA VAL A 210 23.38 -2.91 5.54
C VAL A 210 22.56 -1.88 6.31
N VAL A 211 23.10 -1.48 7.46
CA VAL A 211 22.50 -0.46 8.33
C VAL A 211 23.53 0.64 8.57
N LEU A 212 23.24 1.86 8.11
CA LEU A 212 24.02 3.06 8.37
C LEU A 212 23.43 3.80 9.58
N LYS A 213 24.04 3.60 10.75
CA LYS A 213 23.58 4.17 12.02
C LYS A 213 24.30 5.47 12.34
N PRO A 214 23.66 6.49 12.94
CA PRO A 214 24.38 7.65 13.45
C PRO A 214 25.51 7.23 14.39
N ALA A 215 26.73 7.69 14.12
CA ALA A 215 27.94 7.26 14.84
C ALA A 215 28.08 7.93 16.22
N LEU A 216 27.53 9.13 16.36
CA LEU A 216 27.72 9.97 17.54
C LEU A 216 26.56 9.79 18.51
N TYR A 217 26.88 9.57 19.78
CA TYR A 217 25.90 9.59 20.87
C TYR A 217 25.48 11.02 21.22
N SER A 218 24.54 11.15 22.17
CA SER A 218 24.14 12.44 22.78
C SER A 218 25.32 13.25 23.35
N CYS A 219 26.44 12.60 23.68
CA CYS A 219 27.68 13.24 24.13
C CYS A 219 28.70 13.53 23.01
N GLY A 220 28.35 13.31 21.74
CA GLY A 220 29.21 13.61 20.58
C GLY A 220 30.43 12.71 20.42
N ARG A 221 30.48 11.55 21.11
CA ARG A 221 31.57 10.57 20.99
C ARG A 221 31.11 9.32 20.26
N TRP A 222 32.03 8.71 19.53
CA TRP A 222 31.88 7.39 18.93
C TRP A 222 32.62 6.34 19.79
N ASP A 223 31.97 5.20 20.04
CA ASP A 223 32.56 4.05 20.72
C ASP A 223 32.07 2.76 20.05
N ALA A 224 32.99 2.01 19.45
CA ALA A 224 32.71 0.77 18.73
C ALA A 224 32.20 -0.36 19.64
N GLU A 225 32.64 -0.41 20.90
CA GLU A 225 32.24 -1.46 21.85
C GLU A 225 30.78 -1.28 22.25
N ASP A 226 30.35 -0.03 22.51
CA ASP A 226 28.96 0.27 22.86
C ASP A 226 28.03 0.04 21.66
N HIS A 227 28.47 0.36 20.43
CA HIS A 227 27.70 0.05 19.21
C HIS A 227 27.49 -1.46 19.05
N ARG A 228 28.52 -2.27 19.30
CA ARG A 228 28.43 -3.74 19.23
C ARG A 228 27.47 -4.28 20.27
N LYS A 229 27.60 -3.85 21.54
CA LYS A 229 26.71 -4.26 22.63
C LYS A 229 25.25 -3.96 22.35
N ARG A 230 24.93 -2.79 21.77
CA ARG A 230 23.55 -2.45 21.38
C ARG A 230 23.02 -3.30 20.25
N LEU A 231 23.86 -3.63 19.26
CA LEU A 231 23.48 -4.52 18.18
C LEU A 231 23.19 -5.93 18.71
N GLU A 232 24.05 -6.46 19.59
CA GLU A 232 23.86 -7.74 20.28
C GLU A 232 22.58 -7.75 21.15
N GLN A 233 22.31 -6.66 21.86
CA GLN A 233 21.06 -6.49 22.62
C GLN A 233 19.82 -6.44 21.72
N LEU A 234 19.92 -5.85 20.53
CA LEU A 234 18.81 -5.82 19.57
C LEU A 234 18.57 -7.21 18.97
N ILE A 235 19.63 -7.89 18.53
CA ILE A 235 19.56 -9.24 17.98
C ILE A 235 19.01 -10.22 19.03
N SER A 236 19.45 -10.13 20.28
CA SER A 236 18.95 -11.00 21.35
C SER A 236 17.46 -10.76 21.67
N ARG A 237 16.98 -9.51 21.66
CA ARG A 237 15.54 -9.22 21.82
C ARG A 237 14.70 -9.80 20.68
N MET A 238 15.23 -9.80 19.46
CA MET A 238 14.53 -10.37 18.32
C MET A 238 14.43 -11.90 18.38
N LYS A 239 15.49 -12.59 18.83
CA LYS A 239 15.46 -14.04 19.05
C LYS A 239 14.42 -14.47 20.10
N VAL A 240 14.15 -13.62 21.09
CA VAL A 240 13.17 -13.88 22.15
C VAL A 240 11.72 -13.63 21.69
N ASN A 241 11.51 -12.66 20.79
CA ASN A 241 10.18 -12.34 20.26
C ASN A 241 9.78 -13.16 19.01
N GLY A 242 10.69 -13.97 18.48
CA GLY A 242 10.45 -14.87 17.35
C GLY A 242 10.03 -16.30 17.74
N GLN A 243 9.69 -16.55 19.02
CA GLN A 243 9.12 -17.81 19.52
C GLN A 243 7.64 -17.68 19.82
#